data_AF-A0A1R4F2F0-F1
#
_entry.id   AF-A0A1R4F2F0-F1
#
_cell.length_a   1.000
_cell.length_b   1.000
_cell.length_c   1.000
_cell.angle_alpha   90.00
_cell.angle_beta   90.00
_cell.angle_gamma   90.00
#
_symmetry.space_group_name_H-M   'P 1'
#
loop_
_entity.id
_entity.type
_entity.pdbx_description
1 polymer ?
#
loop_
_entity_poly.entity_id
_entity_poly.type
_entity_poly.pdbx_seq_one_letter_code
_entity_poly.pdbx_strand_id
1 'polypeptide(L)'
;MTVRRLTPIAALALLALAGCSAADDSERQDRAETDAEETTAAAGRLQGTPEEWMDALCGESNWTDGNGTSKRGGPDAIDGTLHYCTGISQEDAYAYHSAELFVYEEDPSPYWEEQAEVGDEDNSITYAIGQAEDGRWYVLFEDDSRSPIEEPISPALEQFGFEVHVNV
;
A
#
# COMPACT_ATOMS: atom_id res chain seq x y z
N MET A 1 -49.39 7.27 33.28
CA MET A 1 -48.81 7.04 31.93
C MET A 1 -47.64 8.01 31.83
N THR A 2 -46.37 7.62 31.86
CA THR A 2 -45.67 6.76 30.89
C THR A 2 -44.45 6.11 31.55
N VAL A 3 -44.18 4.86 31.20
CA VAL A 3 -43.10 3.98 31.67
C VAL A 3 -41.99 3.96 30.61
N ARG A 4 -40.71 3.86 31.02
CA ARG A 4 -39.56 3.28 30.26
C ARG A 4 -38.35 3.26 31.22
N ARG A 5 -38.17 2.26 32.08
CA ARG A 5 -37.58 0.90 31.87
C ARG A 5 -36.21 0.91 31.15
N LEU A 6 -35.22 0.61 31.98
CA LEU A 6 -33.86 0.10 31.72
C LEU A 6 -33.87 -1.09 30.77
N THR A 7 -32.80 -1.21 29.98
CA THR A 7 -32.40 -2.49 29.38
C THR A 7 -30.92 -2.75 29.70
N PRO A 8 -30.58 -3.89 30.32
CA PRO A 8 -29.21 -4.31 30.59
C PRO A 8 -28.57 -5.05 29.41
N ILE A 9 -27.24 -5.08 29.49
CA ILE A 9 -26.27 -5.81 28.66
C ILE A 9 -26.29 -7.32 28.99
N ALA A 10 -25.74 -8.12 28.06
CA ALA A 10 -25.33 -9.53 28.15
C ALA A 10 -26.38 -10.52 27.64
N ALA A 11 -26.07 -11.59 26.90
CA ALA A 11 -24.83 -12.12 26.35
C ALA A 11 -25.17 -13.38 25.52
N LEU A 12 -24.24 -13.76 24.65
CA LEU A 12 -23.93 -15.12 24.15
C LEU A 12 -25.01 -15.96 23.44
N ALA A 13 -24.72 -16.15 22.14
CA ALA A 13 -24.49 -17.42 21.43
C ALA A 13 -25.49 -18.57 21.57
N LEU A 14 -26.00 -19.01 20.41
CA LEU A 14 -26.15 -20.43 20.06
C LEU A 14 -26.38 -20.56 18.54
N LEU A 15 -25.31 -20.91 17.80
CA LEU A 15 -25.46 -21.50 16.47
C LEU A 15 -26.10 -22.88 16.64
N ALA A 16 -27.32 -23.04 16.16
CA ALA A 16 -27.93 -24.34 15.97
C ALA A 16 -27.68 -24.78 14.53
N LEU A 17 -26.78 -25.75 14.34
CA LEU A 17 -26.77 -26.56 13.11
C LEU A 17 -27.98 -27.49 13.15
N ALA A 18 -28.95 -27.25 12.27
CA ALA A 18 -30.00 -28.21 11.94
C ALA A 18 -29.70 -28.80 10.55
N GLY A 19 -29.62 -30.13 10.49
CA GLY A 19 -29.29 -30.88 9.28
C GLY A 19 -30.46 -31.12 8.33
N CYS A 20 -30.07 -31.32 7.07
CA CYS A 20 -30.55 -32.26 6.04
C CYS A 20 -32.02 -32.27 5.56
N SER A 21 -32.13 -31.87 4.28
CA SER A 21 -32.79 -32.58 3.16
C SER A 21 -34.26 -32.31 2.84
N ALA A 22 -34.52 -31.65 1.70
CA ALA A 22 -35.20 -32.25 0.53
C ALA A 22 -35.33 -31.24 -0.63
N ALA A 23 -35.17 -31.78 -1.84
CA ALA A 23 -35.41 -31.29 -3.20
C ALA A 23 -36.31 -30.04 -3.39
N ASP A 24 -35.95 -29.17 -4.36
CA ASP A 24 -36.64 -29.14 -5.66
C ASP A 24 -35.85 -28.30 -6.69
N ASP A 25 -35.96 -28.72 -7.95
CA ASP A 25 -35.40 -28.13 -9.16
C ASP A 25 -35.94 -26.70 -9.37
N SER A 26 -35.07 -25.72 -9.62
CA SER A 26 -35.42 -24.52 -10.39
C SER A 26 -34.18 -23.76 -10.86
N GLU A 27 -34.13 -23.60 -12.18
CA GLU A 27 -33.22 -22.81 -12.98
C GLU A 27 -32.84 -21.46 -12.33
N ARG A 28 -31.55 -21.31 -12.06
CA ARG A 28 -30.78 -20.07 -12.25
C ARG A 28 -29.31 -20.49 -12.32
N GLN A 29 -28.67 -20.30 -13.47
CA GLN A 29 -27.21 -20.29 -13.53
C GLN A 29 -26.75 -19.07 -12.75
N ASP A 30 -26.53 -19.29 -11.45
CA ASP A 30 -25.79 -18.40 -10.59
C ASP A 30 -24.38 -18.28 -11.15
N ARG A 31 -24.11 -17.09 -11.70
CA ARG A 31 -23.01 -16.24 -11.28
C ARG A 31 -21.92 -17.03 -10.54
N ALA A 32 -20.89 -17.46 -11.27
CA ALA A 32 -19.60 -17.69 -10.65
C ALA A 32 -19.08 -16.31 -10.23
N GLU A 33 -19.54 -15.82 -9.07
CA GLU A 33 -18.69 -15.00 -8.22
C GLU A 33 -17.58 -15.97 -7.83
N THR A 34 -16.53 -15.95 -8.64
CA THR A 34 -15.20 -16.21 -8.10
C THR A 34 -15.14 -15.26 -6.91
N ASP A 35 -15.23 -15.82 -5.70
CA ASP A 35 -14.62 -15.22 -4.53
C ASP A 35 -13.18 -14.95 -4.99
N ALA A 36 -12.95 -13.75 -5.52
CA ALA A 36 -11.69 -13.09 -5.38
C ALA A 36 -11.55 -13.01 -3.88
N GLU A 37 -10.94 -14.05 -3.33
CA GLU A 37 -10.17 -13.95 -2.12
C GLU A 37 -9.31 -12.71 -2.35
N GLU A 38 -9.82 -11.59 -1.84
CA GLU A 38 -9.07 -10.37 -1.66
C GLU A 38 -7.99 -10.76 -0.67
N THR A 39 -6.93 -11.41 -1.18
CA THR A 39 -5.63 -11.42 -0.56
C THR A 39 -5.10 -10.00 -0.71
N THR A 40 -5.68 -9.06 0.01
CA THR A 40 -4.86 -8.00 0.58
C THR A 40 -3.90 -8.76 1.48
N ALA A 41 -2.64 -8.85 1.06
CA ALA A 41 -1.60 -9.24 1.97
C ALA A 41 -1.81 -8.37 3.20
N ALA A 42 -2.03 -8.99 4.37
CA ALA A 42 -2.01 -8.23 5.60
C ALA A 42 -0.58 -7.71 5.72
N ALA A 43 -0.35 -6.50 5.20
CA ALA A 43 0.90 -5.79 5.32
C ALA A 43 1.30 -5.90 6.79
N GLY A 44 2.49 -6.46 7.03
CA GLY A 44 3.06 -6.40 8.36
C GLY A 44 3.05 -4.95 8.79
N ARG A 45 2.69 -4.68 10.05
CA ARG A 45 2.89 -3.33 10.60
C ARG A 45 4.34 -2.94 10.33
N LEU A 46 4.53 -1.78 9.71
CA LEU A 46 5.88 -1.31 9.40
C LEU A 46 6.69 -1.19 10.69
N GLN A 47 7.91 -1.72 10.64
CA GLN A 47 8.87 -1.65 11.73
C GLN A 47 9.93 -0.60 11.41
N GLY A 48 10.34 0.17 12.42
CA GLY A 48 11.36 1.20 12.29
C GLY A 48 10.79 2.59 12.00
N THR A 49 11.67 3.52 11.64
CA THR A 49 11.31 4.93 11.37
C THR A 49 11.56 5.30 9.90
N PRO A 50 10.92 6.38 9.39
CA PRO A 50 11.22 6.92 8.07
C PRO A 50 12.71 7.11 7.81
N GLU A 51 13.47 7.59 8.79
CA GLU A 51 14.92 7.78 8.68
C GLU A 51 15.66 6.45 8.49
N GLU A 52 15.29 5.41 9.23
CA GLU A 52 15.91 4.07 9.09
C GLU A 52 15.61 3.46 7.72
N TRP A 53 14.40 3.66 7.19
CA TRP A 53 14.02 3.18 5.86
C TRP A 53 14.78 3.92 4.76
N MET A 54 14.89 5.26 4.88
CA MET A 54 15.64 6.08 3.93
C MET A 54 17.14 5.80 3.99
N ASP A 55 17.72 5.58 5.17
CA ASP A 55 19.12 5.17 5.31
C ASP A 55 19.39 3.78 4.71
N ALA A 56 18.44 2.85 4.82
CA ALA A 56 18.55 1.53 4.19
C ALA A 56 18.55 1.61 2.65
N LEU A 57 17.86 2.60 2.08
CA LEU A 57 17.70 2.77 0.64
C LEU A 57 18.79 3.62 0.01
N CYS A 58 19.02 4.81 0.56
CA CYS A 58 19.94 5.79 -0.01
C CYS A 58 21.37 5.63 0.55
N GLY A 59 21.51 4.97 1.69
CA GLY A 59 22.68 5.05 2.56
C GLY A 59 22.61 6.25 3.51
N GLU A 60 23.33 6.15 4.63
CA GLU A 60 23.40 7.21 5.65
C GLU A 60 23.75 8.57 5.03
N SER A 61 22.96 9.60 5.35
CA SER A 61 23.16 10.99 4.88
C SER A 61 22.98 11.24 3.38
N ASN A 62 22.51 10.26 2.60
CA ASN A 62 22.25 10.41 1.15
C ASN A 62 20.78 10.67 0.82
N TRP A 63 20.04 11.28 1.75
CA TRP A 63 18.67 11.70 1.55
C TRP A 63 18.40 13.04 2.24
N THR A 64 17.32 13.71 1.87
CA THR A 64 16.90 14.98 2.46
C THR A 64 15.39 15.11 2.46
N ASP A 65 14.90 15.99 3.32
CA ASP A 65 13.49 16.38 3.32
C ASP A 65 13.18 17.35 2.16
N GLY A 66 12.03 17.14 1.54
CA GLY A 66 11.43 17.99 0.53
C GLY A 66 10.24 18.77 1.09
N ASN A 67 10.07 20.01 0.62
CA ASN A 67 8.99 20.90 1.08
C ASN A 67 7.68 20.76 0.26
N GLY A 68 7.47 19.68 -0.49
CA GLY A 68 6.27 19.52 -1.32
C GLY A 68 5.90 18.07 -1.55
N THR A 69 4.65 17.83 -1.92
CA THR A 69 4.21 16.59 -2.55
C THR A 69 4.68 16.60 -4.01
N SER A 70 5.43 15.58 -4.43
CA SER A 70 5.64 15.35 -5.85
C SER A 70 4.26 15.07 -6.47
N LYS A 71 4.01 15.53 -7.71
CA LYS A 71 2.72 15.28 -8.39
C LYS A 71 2.36 13.78 -8.45
N ARG A 72 3.36 12.91 -8.33
CA ARG A 72 3.23 11.45 -8.37
C ARG A 72 2.83 10.84 -7.03
N GLY A 73 2.97 11.57 -5.91
CA GLY A 73 2.45 11.14 -4.62
C GLY A 73 0.91 11.15 -4.54
N GLY A 74 0.22 11.64 -5.58
CA GLY A 74 -1.23 11.74 -5.58
C GLY A 74 -1.76 12.91 -4.75
N PRO A 75 -3.07 13.17 -4.80
CA PRO A 75 -3.69 14.33 -4.17
C PRO A 75 -3.76 14.25 -2.64
N ASP A 76 -3.68 13.06 -2.06
CA ASP A 76 -3.92 12.82 -0.63
C ASP A 76 -2.64 12.60 0.19
N ALA A 77 -1.46 12.71 -0.44
CA ALA A 77 -0.20 12.73 0.29
C ALA A 77 -0.10 13.97 1.19
N ILE A 78 0.43 13.80 2.39
CA ILE A 78 0.59 14.87 3.37
C ILE A 78 1.68 15.84 2.90
N ASP A 79 1.31 17.10 2.69
CA ASP A 79 2.25 18.15 2.31
C ASP A 79 3.40 18.33 3.34
N GLY A 80 4.62 18.49 2.83
CA GLY A 80 5.81 18.73 3.64
C GLY A 80 6.38 17.51 4.36
N THR A 81 5.98 16.30 3.97
CA THR A 81 6.48 15.03 4.54
C THR A 81 7.31 14.20 3.56
N LEU A 82 7.70 14.79 2.43
CA LEU A 82 8.49 14.10 1.41
C LEU A 82 9.93 13.90 1.90
N HIS A 83 10.42 12.67 1.83
CA HIS A 83 11.85 12.37 1.91
C HIS A 83 12.33 11.86 0.55
N TYR A 84 13.51 12.28 0.07
CA TYR A 84 14.03 11.78 -1.20
C TYR A 84 15.55 11.53 -1.16
N CYS A 85 16.00 10.49 -1.88
CA CYS A 85 17.43 10.24 -2.03
C CYS A 85 18.09 11.32 -2.91
N THR A 86 19.21 11.89 -2.47
CA THR A 86 19.88 13.02 -3.15
C THR A 86 20.90 12.58 -4.21
N GLY A 87 21.17 11.28 -4.34
CA GLY A 87 22.34 10.81 -5.09
C GLY A 87 22.28 9.36 -5.59
N ILE A 88 21.11 8.79 -5.86
CA ILE A 88 21.05 7.55 -6.64
C ILE A 88 21.35 7.90 -8.10
N SER A 89 22.63 8.06 -8.42
CA SER A 89 23.10 8.04 -9.81
C SER A 89 23.55 6.62 -10.13
N GLN A 90 22.78 5.88 -10.91
CA GLN A 90 23.37 4.76 -11.64
C GLN A 90 24.34 5.34 -12.70
N GLU A 91 25.37 4.59 -13.08
CA GLU A 91 26.56 5.09 -13.80
C GLU A 91 26.30 5.80 -15.15
N ASP A 92 25.06 5.84 -15.65
CA ASP A 92 24.67 6.60 -16.83
C ASP A 92 24.03 7.95 -16.47
N ALA A 93 24.69 9.04 -16.88
CA ALA A 93 24.40 10.45 -16.58
C ALA A 93 23.00 10.97 -17.03
N TYR A 94 22.10 10.09 -17.45
CA TYR A 94 20.77 10.42 -17.96
C TYR A 94 19.62 9.70 -17.22
N ALA A 95 19.91 8.71 -16.37
CA ALA A 95 18.91 8.05 -15.53
C ALA A 95 18.92 8.71 -14.14
N TYR A 96 18.00 9.65 -13.93
CA TYR A 96 17.73 10.17 -12.58
C TYR A 96 16.83 9.16 -11.88
N HIS A 97 17.44 8.15 -11.27
CA HIS A 97 16.71 7.31 -10.34
C HIS A 97 16.43 8.13 -9.07
N SER A 98 15.17 8.47 -8.83
CA SER A 98 14.76 9.12 -7.58
C SER A 98 13.88 8.19 -6.78
N ALA A 99 14.28 7.89 -5.55
CA ALA A 99 13.41 7.28 -4.57
C ALA A 99 12.81 8.37 -3.66
N GLU A 100 11.49 8.37 -3.55
CA GLU A 100 10.67 9.36 -2.83
C GLU A 100 9.76 8.64 -1.82
N LEU A 101 9.80 9.03 -0.55
CA LEU A 101 8.89 8.54 0.49
C LEU A 101 7.76 9.55 0.71
N PHE A 102 6.54 9.08 0.54
CA PHE A 102 5.30 9.81 0.80
C PHE A 102 4.60 9.29 2.06
N VAL A 103 3.89 10.18 2.74
CA VAL A 103 3.09 9.87 3.93
C VAL A 103 1.64 10.20 3.65
N TYR A 104 0.72 9.34 4.10
CA TYR A 104 -0.73 9.48 3.92
C TYR A 104 -1.46 9.25 5.25
N GLU A 105 -2.61 9.92 5.41
CA GLU A 105 -3.52 9.69 6.55
C GLU A 105 -4.44 8.47 6.33
N GLU A 106 -4.79 8.21 5.07
CA GLU A 106 -5.66 7.11 4.65
C GLU A 106 -4.88 6.13 3.76
N ASP A 107 -5.46 4.95 3.52
CA ASP A 107 -4.85 3.89 2.70
C ASP A 107 -4.74 4.34 1.24
N PRO A 108 -3.52 4.51 0.69
CA PRO A 108 -3.31 4.99 -0.67
C PRO A 108 -3.25 3.85 -1.69
N SER A 109 -3.43 2.58 -1.29
CA SER A 109 -3.31 1.41 -2.18
C SER A 109 -4.13 1.54 -3.46
N PRO A 110 -5.41 1.96 -3.44
CA PRO A 110 -6.21 2.10 -4.66
C PRO A 110 -5.64 3.11 -5.68
N TYR A 111 -4.99 4.18 -5.20
CA TYR A 111 -4.35 5.16 -6.09
C TYR A 111 -3.13 4.55 -6.79
N TRP A 112 -2.28 3.83 -6.04
CA TRP A 112 -1.06 3.23 -6.57
C TRP A 112 -1.32 2.01 -7.46
N GLU A 113 -2.36 1.22 -7.15
CA GLU A 113 -2.86 0.17 -8.04
C GLU A 113 -3.33 0.75 -9.38
N GLU A 114 -4.10 1.85 -9.37
CA GLU A 114 -4.50 2.54 -10.60
C GLU A 114 -3.27 3.08 -11.36
N GLN A 115 -2.25 3.62 -10.66
CA GLN A 115 -1.02 4.08 -11.33
C GLN A 115 -0.26 2.94 -12.03
N ALA A 116 -0.25 1.73 -11.45
CA ALA A 116 0.33 0.54 -12.08
C ALA A 116 -0.45 0.13 -13.35
N GLU A 117 -1.78 0.22 -13.31
CA GLU A 117 -2.62 -0.19 -14.44
C GLU A 117 -2.66 0.82 -15.60
N VAL A 118 -2.44 2.12 -15.32
CA VAL A 118 -2.55 3.22 -16.30
C VAL A 118 -1.32 3.34 -17.21
N GLY A 119 -0.34 2.44 -17.10
CA GLY A 119 0.84 2.42 -17.97
C GLY A 119 0.48 2.35 -19.46
N ASP A 120 0.79 3.42 -20.22
CA ASP A 120 1.21 3.25 -21.61
C ASP A 120 2.31 2.18 -21.63
N GLU A 121 2.47 1.40 -22.71
CA GLU A 121 3.38 0.24 -22.82
C GLU A 121 4.87 0.52 -22.42
N ASP A 122 5.22 1.78 -22.14
CA ASP A 122 6.54 2.30 -21.76
C ASP A 122 6.63 2.82 -20.30
N ASN A 123 5.57 2.74 -19.47
CA ASN A 123 5.62 3.17 -18.07
C ASN A 123 5.59 1.95 -17.14
N SER A 124 6.69 1.75 -16.40
CA SER A 124 6.77 0.79 -15.29
C SER A 124 6.90 1.55 -13.98
N ILE A 125 6.17 1.12 -12.96
CA ILE A 125 6.25 1.73 -11.64
C ILE A 125 6.83 0.74 -10.62
N THR A 126 7.76 1.22 -9.80
CA THR A 126 8.29 0.47 -8.67
C THR A 126 7.96 1.23 -7.40
N TYR A 127 7.26 0.59 -6.47
CA TYR A 127 6.89 1.20 -5.19
C TYR A 127 6.79 0.17 -4.07
N ALA A 128 6.92 0.65 -2.84
CA ALA A 128 6.74 -0.13 -1.62
C ALA A 128 5.72 0.57 -0.73
N ILE A 129 4.74 -0.15 -0.20
CA ILE A 129 3.63 0.39 0.57
C ILE A 129 3.48 -0.33 1.92
N GLY A 130 3.06 0.40 2.95
CA GLY A 130 2.65 -0.21 4.22
C GLY A 130 2.13 0.78 5.24
N GLN A 131 1.53 0.23 6.30
CA GLN A 131 0.98 1.02 7.41
C GLN A 131 1.83 0.90 8.67
N ALA A 132 2.28 2.04 9.21
CA ALA A 132 3.02 2.09 10.46
C ALA A 132 2.10 1.94 11.69
N GLU A 133 2.69 1.74 12.87
CA GLU A 133 1.92 1.58 14.13
C GLU A 133 1.12 2.82 14.53
N ASP A 134 1.53 4.01 14.07
CA ASP A 134 0.82 5.27 14.33
C ASP A 134 -0.43 5.46 13.47
N GLY A 135 -0.72 4.51 12.58
CA GLY A 135 -1.88 4.51 11.68
C GLY A 135 -1.65 5.19 10.34
N ARG A 136 -0.51 5.87 10.15
CA ARG A 136 -0.16 6.49 8.87
C ARG A 136 0.31 5.44 7.86
N TRP A 137 0.06 5.75 6.61
CA TRP A 137 0.52 4.97 5.48
C TRP A 137 1.74 5.61 4.84
N TYR A 138 2.64 4.77 4.36
CA TYR A 138 3.89 5.17 3.74
C TYR A 138 4.00 4.50 2.40
N VAL A 139 4.33 5.29 1.38
CA VAL A 139 4.67 4.77 0.06
C VAL A 139 6.04 5.28 -0.33
N LEU A 140 6.96 4.36 -0.56
CA LEU A 140 8.20 4.66 -1.23
C LEU A 140 8.06 4.39 -2.72
N PHE A 141 8.39 5.36 -3.55
CA PHE A 141 8.31 5.27 -4.99
C PHE A 141 9.69 5.43 -5.61
N GLU A 142 10.04 4.59 -6.58
CA GLU A 142 11.25 4.72 -7.40
C GLU A 142 10.87 5.10 -8.84
N ASP A 143 11.39 6.25 -9.29
CA ASP A 143 11.21 6.74 -10.67
C ASP A 143 12.44 6.43 -11.52
N ASP A 144 12.27 5.76 -12.67
CA ASP A 144 13.24 5.80 -13.79
C ASP A 144 12.65 6.46 -15.04
N SER A 145 11.62 7.27 -14.84
CA SER A 145 10.96 8.15 -15.79
C SER A 145 10.28 7.49 -17.00
N ARG A 146 10.76 6.37 -17.58
CA ARG A 146 10.27 5.76 -18.85
C ARG A 146 10.68 4.30 -19.12
N SER A 147 11.20 3.56 -18.13
CA SER A 147 11.64 2.18 -18.35
C SER A 147 11.62 1.37 -17.05
N PRO A 148 11.52 0.02 -17.15
CA PRO A 148 11.72 -0.84 -15.99
C PRO A 148 13.08 -0.61 -15.34
N ILE A 149 13.12 -0.54 -14.03
CA ILE A 149 14.34 -0.45 -13.24
C ILE A 149 14.97 -1.84 -13.19
N GLU A 150 16.18 -2.00 -13.75
CA GLU A 150 16.88 -3.29 -13.76
C GLU A 150 17.27 -3.74 -12.34
N GLU A 151 17.68 -2.80 -11.49
CA GLU A 151 18.14 -3.03 -10.11
C GLU A 151 17.43 -2.06 -9.14
N PRO A 152 16.14 -2.29 -8.83
CA PRO A 152 15.41 -1.44 -7.88
C PRO A 152 15.94 -1.63 -6.46
N ILE A 153 15.92 -0.56 -5.68
CA ILE A 153 16.42 -0.57 -4.29
C ILE A 153 15.34 -0.86 -3.25
N SER A 154 14.06 -0.66 -3.59
CA SER A 154 12.88 -0.91 -2.74
C SER A 154 12.73 -2.33 -2.21
N PRO A 155 13.26 -3.41 -2.82
CA PRO A 155 13.28 -4.72 -2.16
C PRO A 155 14.01 -4.73 -0.80
N ALA A 156 14.92 -3.78 -0.55
CA ALA A 156 15.52 -3.62 0.78
C ALA A 156 14.49 -3.28 1.87
N LEU A 157 13.30 -2.78 1.50
CA LEU A 157 12.24 -2.41 2.45
C LEU A 157 11.41 -3.59 2.96
N GLU A 158 11.46 -4.75 2.31
CA GLU A 158 10.74 -5.95 2.77
C GLU A 158 11.11 -6.31 4.23
N GLN A 159 12.36 -6.05 4.63
CA GLN A 159 12.84 -6.31 5.98
C GLN A 159 12.12 -5.48 7.06
N PHE A 160 11.49 -4.36 6.67
CA PHE A 160 10.72 -3.48 7.54
C PHE A 160 9.21 -3.79 7.48
N GLY A 161 8.79 -4.76 6.66
CA GLY A 161 7.39 -5.16 6.53
C GLY A 161 6.61 -4.44 5.43
N PHE A 162 7.28 -3.69 4.55
CA PHE A 162 6.64 -3.15 3.36
C PHE A 162 6.22 -4.27 2.41
N GLU A 163 5.09 -4.07 1.74
CA GLU A 163 4.75 -4.77 0.52
C GLU A 163 5.45 -4.08 -0.65
N VAL A 164 6.16 -4.83 -1.50
CA VAL A 164 6.99 -4.26 -2.58
C VAL A 164 6.45 -4.70 -3.94
N HIS A 165 6.23 -3.73 -4.82
CA HIS A 165 5.77 -3.89 -6.19
C HIS A 165 6.87 -3.41 -7.14
N VAL A 166 7.38 -4.31 -7.99
CA VAL A 166 8.51 -4.03 -8.87
C VAL A 166 8.07 -4.03 -10.32
N ASN A 167 8.34 -2.92 -11.01
CA ASN A 167 8.06 -2.71 -12.44
C ASN A 167 6.65 -3.18 -12.85
N VAL A 168 5.66 -2.86 -12.01
CA VAL A 168 4.24 -3.14 -12.27
C VAL A 168 3.63 -2.10 -13.21
#